data_AF-A0A8J9X739-F1
#
_entry.id   AF-A0A8J9X739-F1
#
_cell.length_a   1.000
_cell.length_b   1.000
_cell.length_c   1.000
_cell.angle_alpha   90.00
_cell.angle_beta   90.00
_cell.angle_gamma   90.00
#
_symmetry.space_group_name_H-M   'P 1'
#
loop_
_entity.id
_entity.type
_entity.pdbx_description
1 polymer ?
#
loop_
_entity_poly.entity_id
_entity_poly.type
_entity_poly.pdbx_seq_one_letter_code
_entity_poly.pdbx_strand_id
1 'polypeptide(L)'
;AIFLGPGDLHERHWNHMERVVDMTNYLNPERTLNESGHCVYRVHVYPTDRFFASVSNLPTVFTSVIAVSFVLMAVTFFMYDRFVRRRNEKVVVAAARSNAIVSSLFPSNVRDRLFEERDEEKRALARTQHSGRSKNALRGFLDGEEAELDPDDDGDMYKTKPIADLFPNTTILFADIAGFTAWSSAREPTQVFILLETLYRAFDEIAKKRRVFKVETVGDCYVAVTGLPDPRKDHAVAMCRFARDCMYKMHSLTRKLEVTLGPDTADLS
;
A
#
# COMPACT_ATOMS: atom_id res chain seq x y z
N ALA A 1 -51.48 31.51 43.12
CA ALA A 1 -51.22 30.48 44.13
C ALA A 1 -52.40 30.46 45.09
N ILE A 2 -53.06 29.31 45.24
CA ILE A 2 -54.20 29.16 46.15
C ILE A 2 -53.61 28.99 47.56
N PHE A 3 -54.00 29.84 48.50
CA PHE A 3 -53.57 29.74 49.89
C PHE A 3 -54.37 28.60 50.55
N LEU A 4 -53.70 27.52 50.94
CA LEU A 4 -54.32 26.30 51.49
C LEU A 4 -54.48 26.33 53.02
N GLY A 5 -54.03 27.40 53.68
CA GLY A 5 -54.23 27.63 55.11
C GLY A 5 -52.92 27.84 55.90
N PRO A 6 -53.01 28.15 57.20
CA PRO A 6 -51.86 28.49 58.05
C PRO A 6 -50.93 27.30 58.39
N GLY A 7 -51.27 26.07 57.98
CA GLY A 7 -50.45 24.87 58.15
C GLY A 7 -49.69 24.42 56.90
N ASP A 8 -49.68 25.27 55.86
CA ASP A 8 -49.12 24.94 54.56
C ASP A 8 -47.59 25.11 54.53
N LEU A 9 -46.87 24.02 54.84
CA LEU A 9 -45.41 23.98 54.95
C LEU A 9 -44.71 23.44 53.69
N HIS A 10 -45.42 23.29 52.57
CA HIS A 10 -44.80 22.78 51.34
C HIS A 10 -43.90 23.83 50.65
N GLU A 11 -42.91 23.31 49.94
CA GLU A 11 -41.95 24.09 49.16
C GLU A 11 -42.56 24.51 47.81
N ARG A 12 -42.71 25.82 47.59
CA ARG A 12 -43.48 26.37 46.45
C ARG A 12 -42.90 26.07 45.05
N HIS A 13 -41.61 25.75 44.94
CA HIS A 13 -41.00 25.39 43.65
C HIS A 13 -41.46 24.02 43.15
N TRP A 14 -41.95 23.16 44.05
CA TRP A 14 -42.46 21.83 43.72
C TRP A 14 -43.96 21.79 43.37
N ASN A 15 -44.63 22.94 43.27
CA ASN A 15 -46.05 23.01 42.94
C ASN A 15 -46.41 22.32 41.61
N HIS A 16 -45.46 22.27 40.67
CA HIS A 16 -45.65 21.61 39.36
C HIS A 16 -45.66 20.08 39.43
N MET A 17 -45.22 19.49 40.54
CA MET A 17 -45.20 18.04 40.79
C MET A 17 -46.20 17.62 41.87
N GLU A 18 -47.24 18.42 42.08
CA GLU A 18 -48.34 18.08 42.97
C GLU A 18 -49.03 16.78 42.56
N ARG A 19 -49.28 15.92 43.54
CA ARG A 19 -50.18 14.78 43.40
C ARG A 19 -51.36 14.95 44.33
N VAL A 20 -52.54 15.11 43.75
CA VAL A 20 -53.80 15.22 44.49
C VAL A 20 -54.44 13.84 44.56
N VAL A 21 -54.65 13.36 45.79
CA VAL A 21 -55.38 12.11 46.05
C VAL A 21 -56.75 12.48 46.62
N ASP A 22 -57.79 12.13 45.87
CA ASP A 22 -59.17 12.38 46.28
C ASP A 22 -59.67 11.21 47.14
N MET A 23 -60.02 11.51 48.40
CA MET A 23 -60.45 10.49 49.37
C MET A 23 -61.92 10.11 49.18
N THR A 24 -62.67 10.83 48.34
CA THR A 24 -64.05 10.47 47.97
C THR A 24 -64.15 9.10 47.33
N ASN A 25 -63.12 8.67 46.60
CA ASN A 25 -63.08 7.36 45.94
C ASN A 25 -63.05 6.16 46.91
N TYR A 26 -62.75 6.40 48.19
CA TYR A 26 -62.67 5.36 49.23
C TYR A 26 -63.86 5.39 50.21
N LEU A 27 -64.78 6.36 50.05
CA LEU A 27 -65.99 6.47 50.85
C LEU A 27 -67.12 5.70 50.16
N ASN A 28 -67.86 4.90 50.93
CA ASN A 28 -68.94 4.07 50.40
C ASN A 28 -70.14 4.96 49.99
N PRO A 29 -70.46 5.10 48.69
CA PRO A 29 -71.35 6.16 48.21
C PRO A 29 -72.78 6.07 48.77
N GLU A 30 -73.24 4.87 49.15
CA GLU A 30 -74.59 4.68 49.72
C GLU A 30 -74.77 5.27 51.13
N ARG A 31 -73.69 5.51 51.89
CA ARG A 31 -73.76 6.05 53.27
C ARG A 31 -73.46 7.54 53.39
N THR A 32 -72.87 8.17 52.38
CA THR A 32 -72.26 9.51 52.50
C THR A 32 -72.84 10.57 51.54
N LEU A 33 -73.86 10.24 50.76
CA LEU A 33 -74.49 11.18 49.81
C LEU A 33 -75.84 11.72 50.28
N ASN A 34 -76.43 11.19 51.37
CA ASN A 34 -77.80 11.50 51.79
C ASN A 34 -77.95 12.21 53.16
N GLU A 35 -76.86 12.54 53.88
CA GLU A 35 -76.93 13.39 55.08
C GLU A 35 -76.29 14.76 54.82
N SER A 36 -76.99 15.84 55.16
CA SER A 36 -76.50 17.20 55.02
C SER A 36 -75.39 17.47 56.07
N GLY A 37 -74.13 17.40 55.64
CA GLY A 37 -72.99 17.73 56.51
C GLY A 37 -71.64 17.07 56.19
N HIS A 38 -71.52 16.28 55.11
CA HIS A 38 -70.26 15.58 54.83
C HIS A 38 -69.15 16.53 54.34
N CYS A 39 -67.98 16.43 54.99
CA CYS A 39 -66.78 17.14 54.59
C CYS A 39 -65.95 16.27 53.64
N VAL A 40 -65.70 16.77 52.43
CA VAL A 40 -64.84 16.10 51.43
C VAL A 40 -63.40 16.48 51.69
N TYR A 41 -62.55 15.48 51.93
CA TYR A 41 -61.11 15.68 52.14
C TYR A 41 -60.33 15.34 50.87
N ARG A 42 -59.44 16.25 50.46
CA ARG A 42 -58.42 15.99 49.44
C ARG A 42 -57.06 16.06 50.10
N VAL A 43 -56.21 15.07 49.83
CA VAL A 43 -54.83 15.07 50.32
C VAL A 43 -53.94 15.53 49.17
N HIS A 44 -53.25 16.64 49.39
CA HIS A 44 -52.27 17.20 48.47
C HIS A 44 -50.88 16.77 48.92
N VAL A 45 -50.19 16.00 48.08
CA VAL A 45 -48.84 15.51 48.37
C VAL A 45 -47.84 16.19 47.44
N TYR A 46 -46.80 16.79 48.04
CA TYR A 46 -45.70 17.43 47.33
C TYR A 46 -44.39 16.72 47.66
N PRO A 47 -43.47 16.60 46.69
CA PRO A 47 -42.12 16.17 47.00
C PRO A 47 -41.39 17.25 47.81
N THR A 48 -40.40 16.83 48.59
CA THR A 48 -39.56 17.71 49.42
C THR A 48 -38.13 17.72 48.92
N ASP A 49 -37.38 18.79 49.18
CA ASP A 49 -35.95 18.86 48.86
C ASP A 49 -35.14 17.69 49.46
N ARG A 50 -35.53 17.20 50.65
CA ARG A 50 -34.93 16.00 51.27
C ARG A 50 -35.17 14.71 50.48
N PHE A 51 -36.27 14.61 49.73
CA PHE A 51 -36.58 13.47 48.88
C PHE A 51 -35.72 13.47 47.61
N PHE A 52 -35.53 14.62 46.97
CA PHE A 52 -34.64 14.70 45.81
C PHE A 52 -33.15 14.58 46.17
N ALA A 53 -32.76 14.99 47.38
CA ALA A 53 -31.41 14.72 47.89
C ALA A 53 -31.15 13.22 48.12
N SER A 54 -32.18 12.40 48.39
CA SER A 54 -32.05 10.95 48.56
C SER A 54 -32.19 10.17 47.25
N VAL A 55 -32.88 10.72 46.24
CA VAL A 55 -32.89 10.23 44.86
C VAL A 55 -31.59 10.63 44.17
N SER A 56 -30.55 9.85 44.46
CA SER A 56 -29.15 10.07 44.10
C SER A 56 -28.87 10.10 42.58
N ASN A 57 -27.83 10.85 42.18
CA ASN A 57 -27.28 11.03 40.82
C ASN A 57 -26.80 9.74 40.10
N LEU A 58 -27.00 8.55 40.68
CA LEU A 58 -26.59 7.26 40.08
C LEU A 58 -27.02 7.08 38.61
N PRO A 59 -28.28 7.29 38.20
CA PRO A 59 -28.68 7.03 36.81
C PRO A 59 -27.98 7.96 35.83
N THR A 60 -27.79 9.24 36.18
CA THR A 60 -27.04 10.19 35.35
C THR A 60 -25.57 9.80 35.22
N VAL A 61 -24.95 9.31 36.29
CA VAL A 61 -23.56 8.82 36.25
C VAL A 61 -23.41 7.56 35.39
N PHE A 62 -24.33 6.59 35.47
CA PHE A 62 -24.24 5.40 34.61
C PHE A 62 -24.43 5.73 33.13
N THR A 63 -25.38 6.62 32.80
CA THR A 63 -25.58 7.06 31.41
C THR A 63 -24.37 7.80 30.85
N SER A 64 -23.67 8.62 31.67
CA SER A 64 -22.46 9.30 31.24
C SER A 64 -21.29 8.34 31.03
N VAL A 65 -21.12 7.32 31.90
CA VAL A 65 -20.08 6.29 31.72
C VAL A 65 -20.30 5.50 30.43
N ILE A 66 -21.54 5.11 30.14
CA ILE A 66 -21.88 4.38 28.90
C ILE A 66 -21.63 5.27 27.67
N ALA A 67 -22.05 6.53 27.71
CA ALA A 67 -21.80 7.46 26.60
C ALA A 67 -20.30 7.64 26.33
N VAL A 68 -19.49 7.77 27.38
CA VAL A 68 -18.03 7.89 27.27
C VAL A 68 -17.41 6.62 26.70
N SER A 69 -17.87 5.43 27.09
CA SER A 69 -17.33 4.17 26.56
C SER A 69 -17.64 3.99 25.07
N PHE A 70 -18.83 4.39 24.61
CA PHE A 70 -19.19 4.40 23.19
C PHE A 70 -18.34 5.36 22.38
N VAL A 71 -18.11 6.59 22.89
CA VAL A 71 -17.23 7.56 22.23
C VAL A 71 -15.81 7.04 22.14
N LEU A 72 -15.29 6.45 23.22
CA LEU A 72 -13.94 5.87 23.24
C LEU A 72 -13.82 4.72 22.24
N MET A 73 -14.82 3.84 22.17
CA MET A 73 -14.86 2.74 21.19
C MET A 73 -14.89 3.27 19.75
N ALA A 74 -15.69 4.30 19.47
CA ALA A 74 -15.71 4.92 18.14
C ALA A 74 -14.33 5.49 17.77
N VAL A 75 -13.67 6.21 18.69
CA VAL A 75 -12.33 6.75 18.48
C VAL A 75 -11.30 5.65 18.22
N THR A 76 -11.33 4.53 18.96
CA THR A 76 -10.40 3.42 18.71
C THR A 76 -10.65 2.77 17.36
N PHE A 77 -11.90 2.58 16.94
CA PHE A 77 -12.23 2.11 15.59
C PHE A 77 -11.74 3.06 14.50
N PHE A 78 -11.99 4.38 14.64
CA PHE A 78 -11.52 5.37 13.67
C PHE A 78 -9.99 5.41 13.61
N MET A 79 -9.31 5.34 14.75
CA MET A 79 -7.84 5.29 14.80
C MET A 79 -7.29 4.01 14.18
N TYR A 80 -7.91 2.86 14.48
CA TYR A 80 -7.55 1.58 13.90
C TYR A 80 -7.74 1.59 12.37
N ASP A 81 -8.90 2.00 11.88
CA ASP A 81 -9.19 2.08 10.45
C ASP A 81 -8.21 3.04 9.74
N ARG A 82 -7.98 4.24 10.29
CA ARG A 82 -6.99 5.17 9.73
C ARG A 82 -5.58 4.58 9.71
N PHE A 83 -5.20 3.87 10.75
CA PHE A 83 -3.86 3.30 10.88
C PHE A 83 -3.65 2.12 9.94
N VAL A 84 -4.63 1.22 9.84
CA VAL A 84 -4.62 0.06 8.94
C VAL A 84 -4.64 0.53 7.49
N ARG A 85 -5.48 1.50 7.14
CA ARG A 85 -5.55 2.07 5.78
C ARG A 85 -4.21 2.69 5.37
N ARG A 86 -3.54 3.41 6.29
CA ARG A 86 -2.18 3.95 6.07
C ARG A 86 -1.09 2.88 5.92
N ARG A 87 -1.18 1.76 6.67
CA ARG A 87 -0.23 0.65 6.49
C ARG A 87 -0.44 -0.05 5.15
N ASN A 88 -1.69 -0.28 4.75
CA ASN A 88 -2.02 -0.95 3.49
C ASN A 88 -1.58 -0.12 2.27
N GLU A 89 -1.77 1.20 2.28
CA GLU A 89 -1.30 2.07 1.18
C GLU A 89 0.22 2.00 0.99
N LYS A 90 1.00 1.95 2.07
CA LYS A 90 2.47 1.82 1.98
C LYS A 90 2.91 0.50 1.37
N VAL A 91 2.23 -0.60 1.69
CA VAL A 91 2.52 -1.93 1.13
C VAL A 91 2.18 -1.99 -0.36
N VAL A 92 1.04 -1.40 -0.77
CA VAL A 92 0.63 -1.34 -2.19
C VAL A 92 1.59 -0.48 -3.01
N VAL A 93 2.01 0.67 -2.48
CA VAL A 93 3.00 1.55 -3.15
C VAL A 93 4.37 0.89 -3.24
N ALA A 94 4.82 0.20 -2.18
CA ALA A 94 6.08 -0.55 -2.22
C ALA A 94 6.05 -1.67 -3.27
N ALA A 95 4.96 -2.43 -3.35
CA ALA A 95 4.77 -3.48 -4.35
C ALA A 95 4.70 -2.92 -5.79
N ALA A 96 4.02 -1.79 -5.98
CA ALA A 96 3.94 -1.11 -7.28
C ALA A 96 5.33 -0.64 -7.76
N ARG A 97 6.19 -0.18 -6.84
CA ARG A 97 7.57 0.22 -7.17
C ARG A 97 8.42 -0.98 -7.59
N SER A 98 8.31 -2.12 -6.92
CA SER A 98 8.99 -3.35 -7.35
C SER A 98 8.53 -3.81 -8.73
N ASN A 99 7.22 -3.76 -9.01
CA ASN A 99 6.68 -4.08 -10.33
C ASN A 99 7.19 -3.14 -11.43
N ALA A 100 7.26 -1.84 -11.11
CA ALA A 100 7.79 -0.84 -12.02
C ALA A 100 9.28 -1.05 -12.31
N ILE A 101 10.09 -1.40 -11.30
CA ILE A 101 11.52 -1.71 -11.46
C ILE A 101 11.70 -2.92 -12.39
N VAL A 102 10.98 -4.02 -12.14
CA VAL A 102 11.03 -5.21 -13.01
C VAL A 102 10.61 -4.87 -14.43
N SER A 103 9.59 -4.02 -14.61
CA SER A 103 9.16 -3.59 -15.95
C SER A 103 10.16 -2.68 -16.68
N SER A 104 11.05 -2.02 -15.94
CA SER A 104 12.12 -1.17 -16.51
C SER A 104 13.41 -1.95 -16.77
N LEU A 105 13.64 -3.06 -16.06
CA LEU A 105 14.83 -3.89 -16.20
C LEU A 105 14.66 -4.98 -17.27
N PHE A 106 13.44 -5.46 -17.50
CA PHE A 106 13.18 -6.55 -18.43
C PHE A 106 12.26 -6.13 -19.58
N PRO A 107 12.57 -6.53 -20.83
CA PRO A 107 11.68 -6.29 -21.97
C PRO A 107 10.33 -7.03 -21.81
N SER A 108 9.29 -6.53 -22.47
CA SER A 108 7.89 -6.96 -22.25
C SER A 108 7.68 -8.47 -22.39
N ASN A 109 8.34 -9.11 -23.35
CA ASN A 109 8.26 -10.54 -23.59
C ASN A 109 8.79 -11.41 -22.42
N VAL A 110 9.86 -10.97 -21.74
CA VAL A 110 10.44 -11.67 -20.58
C VAL A 110 9.62 -11.39 -19.33
N ARG A 111 9.20 -10.13 -19.18
CA ARG A 111 8.35 -9.67 -18.08
C ARG A 111 7.01 -10.37 -18.03
N ASP A 112 6.32 -10.49 -19.17
CA ASP A 112 4.96 -11.06 -19.22
C ASP A 112 5.00 -12.56 -18.83
N ARG A 113 6.06 -13.29 -19.21
CA ARG A 113 6.33 -14.66 -18.75
C ARG A 113 6.60 -14.75 -17.25
N LEU A 114 7.45 -13.87 -16.70
CA LEU A 114 7.73 -13.80 -15.26
C LEU A 114 6.46 -13.54 -14.44
N PHE A 115 5.53 -12.74 -14.97
CA PHE A 115 4.24 -12.49 -14.33
C PHE A 115 3.28 -13.67 -14.47
N GLU A 116 3.22 -14.31 -15.63
CA GLU A 116 2.42 -15.53 -15.83
C GLU A 116 2.87 -16.67 -14.92
N GLU A 117 4.17 -16.96 -14.83
CA GLU A 117 4.71 -18.00 -13.94
C GLU A 117 4.38 -17.72 -12.47
N ARG A 118 4.53 -16.48 -12.01
CA ARG A 118 4.19 -16.09 -10.63
C ARG A 118 2.70 -16.20 -10.35
N ASP A 119 1.85 -15.86 -11.31
CA ASP A 119 0.41 -15.97 -11.17
C ASP A 119 -0.06 -17.44 -11.21
N GLU A 120 0.58 -18.29 -12.01
CA GLU A 120 0.38 -19.74 -12.01
C GLU A 120 0.82 -20.38 -10.68
N GLU A 121 1.98 -19.99 -10.15
CA GLU A 121 2.48 -20.45 -8.85
C GLU A 121 1.54 -20.02 -7.70
N LYS A 122 1.09 -18.76 -7.70
CA LYS A 122 0.07 -18.28 -6.74
C LYS A 122 -1.25 -19.03 -6.87
N ARG A 123 -1.70 -19.31 -8.11
CA ARG A 123 -2.92 -20.09 -8.37
C ARG A 123 -2.76 -21.55 -7.92
N ALA A 124 -1.57 -22.13 -8.08
CA ALA A 124 -1.24 -23.46 -7.60
C ALA A 124 -1.26 -23.50 -6.06
N LEU A 125 -0.61 -22.54 -5.38
CA LEU A 125 -0.66 -22.39 -3.91
C LEU A 125 -2.09 -22.16 -3.38
N ALA A 126 -2.90 -21.39 -4.09
CA ALA A 126 -4.30 -21.15 -3.71
C ALA A 126 -5.16 -22.41 -3.88
N ARG A 127 -4.88 -23.24 -4.90
CA ARG A 127 -5.55 -24.53 -5.10
C ARG A 127 -5.21 -25.55 -4.01
N THR A 128 -3.97 -25.55 -3.49
CA THR A 128 -3.57 -26.41 -2.36
C THR A 128 -4.23 -26.02 -1.04
N GLN A 129 -4.71 -24.78 -0.87
CA GLN A 129 -5.46 -24.37 0.33
C GLN A 129 -6.92 -24.85 0.35
N HIS A 130 -7.51 -25.24 -0.79
CA HIS A 130 -8.91 -25.69 -0.87
C HIS A 130 -9.09 -27.21 -0.93
N SER A 131 -8.02 -27.99 -1.11
CA SER A 131 -8.07 -29.45 -0.91
C SER A 131 -7.56 -29.78 0.48
N GLY A 132 -8.45 -30.17 1.39
CA GLY A 132 -8.06 -30.75 2.67
C GLY A 132 -7.08 -31.91 2.44
N ARG A 133 -6.02 -31.97 3.27
CA ARG A 133 -4.85 -32.88 3.24
C ARG A 133 -3.68 -32.27 2.44
N SER A 134 -2.72 -31.63 3.09
CA SER A 134 -1.63 -32.35 3.75
C SER A 134 -1.06 -31.54 4.92
N LYS A 135 -1.29 -32.02 6.15
CA LYS A 135 -0.61 -31.54 7.37
C LYS A 135 0.89 -31.92 7.39
N ASN A 136 1.41 -32.56 6.34
CA ASN A 136 2.77 -33.05 6.32
C ASN A 136 3.77 -32.00 5.79
N ALA A 137 3.35 -31.10 4.89
CA ALA A 137 4.23 -30.05 4.37
C ALA A 137 4.47 -28.90 5.37
N LEU A 138 3.47 -28.60 6.21
CA LEU A 138 3.59 -27.58 7.26
C LEU A 138 4.28 -28.09 8.54
N ARG A 139 4.32 -29.42 8.75
CA ARG A 139 5.10 -30.00 9.86
C ARG A 139 6.60 -29.91 9.61
N GLY A 140 7.06 -30.15 8.38
CA GLY A 140 8.48 -29.99 8.03
C GLY A 140 9.00 -28.55 8.12
N PHE A 141 8.12 -27.55 8.22
CA PHE A 141 8.50 -26.14 8.38
C PHE A 141 8.44 -25.64 9.83
N LEU A 142 7.78 -26.39 10.73
CA LEU A 142 7.50 -25.96 12.11
C LEU A 142 8.19 -26.84 13.16
N ASP A 143 8.34 -28.15 12.90
CA ASP A 143 9.18 -29.02 13.69
C ASP A 143 10.57 -28.97 13.06
N GLY A 144 11.50 -28.24 13.70
CA GLY A 144 12.93 -28.25 13.37
C GLY A 144 13.60 -29.60 13.69
N GLU A 145 12.90 -30.71 13.42
CA GLU A 145 13.51 -32.03 13.37
C GLU A 145 14.24 -32.13 12.03
N GLU A 146 15.54 -32.43 12.13
CA GLU A 146 16.36 -32.88 11.03
C GLU A 146 15.59 -33.99 10.30
N ALA A 147 15.00 -33.63 9.17
CA ALA A 147 14.52 -34.61 8.22
C ALA A 147 15.72 -35.49 7.90
N GLU A 148 15.63 -36.77 8.26
CA GLU A 148 16.62 -37.77 7.87
C GLU A 148 16.85 -37.62 6.36
N LEU A 149 18.05 -37.16 6.03
CA LEU A 149 18.54 -37.00 4.67
C LEU A 149 18.57 -38.38 4.04
N ASP A 150 17.63 -38.64 3.12
CA ASP A 150 17.74 -39.74 2.19
C ASP A 150 18.96 -39.45 1.29
N PRO A 151 20.06 -40.23 1.36
CA PRO A 151 21.33 -39.87 0.71
C PRO A 151 21.28 -39.87 -0.82
N ASP A 152 20.20 -40.37 -1.41
CA ASP A 152 20.02 -40.52 -2.86
C ASP A 152 19.12 -39.42 -3.49
N ASP A 153 18.61 -38.46 -2.72
CA ASP A 153 17.80 -37.34 -3.25
C ASP A 153 18.63 -36.05 -3.47
N ASP A 154 19.54 -36.08 -4.44
CA ASP A 154 20.27 -34.90 -4.96
C ASP A 154 19.37 -34.00 -5.86
N GLY A 155 18.08 -33.91 -5.54
CA GLY A 155 17.04 -33.81 -6.56
C GLY A 155 16.21 -32.52 -6.64
N ASP A 156 16.38 -31.53 -5.76
CA ASP A 156 15.40 -30.42 -5.67
C ASP A 156 15.97 -29.00 -5.80
N MET A 157 17.28 -28.78 -5.69
CA MET A 157 17.86 -27.42 -5.84
C MET A 157 17.95 -26.96 -7.31
N TYR A 158 17.99 -27.89 -8.28
CA TYR A 158 18.12 -27.59 -9.71
C TYR A 158 16.82 -27.80 -10.52
N LYS A 159 15.67 -27.99 -9.85
CA LYS A 159 14.37 -28.20 -10.54
C LYS A 159 13.75 -26.93 -11.11
N THR A 160 14.35 -25.76 -10.94
CA THR A 160 13.89 -24.54 -11.61
C THR A 160 14.33 -24.59 -13.07
N LYS A 161 13.36 -24.48 -13.99
CA LYS A 161 13.64 -24.36 -15.41
C LYS A 161 14.55 -23.14 -15.61
N PRO A 162 15.76 -23.30 -16.19
CA PRO A 162 16.65 -22.16 -16.37
C PRO A 162 15.97 -21.11 -17.25
N ILE A 163 16.00 -19.86 -16.82
CA ILE A 163 15.50 -18.69 -17.56
C ILE A 163 16.53 -18.35 -18.66
N ALA A 164 16.68 -19.27 -19.62
CA ALA A 164 17.61 -19.16 -20.73
C ALA A 164 16.86 -19.51 -22.02
N ASP A 165 16.60 -18.48 -22.82
CA ASP A 165 16.03 -18.63 -24.16
C ASP A 165 17.16 -18.79 -25.20
N LEU A 166 17.01 -19.73 -26.13
CA LEU A 166 17.95 -19.93 -27.23
C LEU A 166 17.54 -19.09 -28.44
N PHE A 167 18.46 -18.26 -28.93
CA PHE A 167 18.24 -17.42 -30.09
C PHE A 167 19.34 -17.62 -31.15
N PRO A 168 19.11 -18.51 -32.15
CA PRO A 168 20.15 -18.91 -33.10
C PRO A 168 20.57 -17.82 -34.08
N ASN A 169 19.70 -16.83 -34.35
CA ASN A 169 19.92 -15.78 -35.35
C ASN A 169 20.04 -14.40 -34.70
N THR A 170 21.19 -14.16 -34.06
CA THR A 170 21.45 -12.96 -33.28
C THR A 170 22.82 -12.38 -33.67
N THR A 171 22.94 -11.05 -33.71
CA THR A 171 24.24 -10.37 -33.84
C THR A 171 24.45 -9.41 -32.68
N ILE A 172 25.60 -9.54 -32.03
CA ILE A 172 26.02 -8.72 -30.89
C ILE A 172 27.13 -7.77 -31.37
N LEU A 173 27.09 -6.52 -30.90
CA LEU A 173 28.12 -5.51 -31.10
C LEU A 173 28.67 -5.08 -29.75
N PHE A 174 30.00 -5.06 -29.66
CA PHE A 174 30.75 -4.38 -28.61
C PHE A 174 31.44 -3.18 -29.27
N ALA A 175 31.19 -1.98 -28.76
CA ALA A 175 31.78 -0.75 -29.27
C ALA A 175 32.44 0.01 -28.12
N ASP A 176 33.76 0.10 -28.16
CA ASP A 176 34.59 0.71 -27.12
C ASP A 176 35.22 2.03 -27.62
N ILE A 177 35.47 2.96 -26.71
CA ILE A 177 36.05 4.27 -27.06
C ILE A 177 37.56 4.20 -26.91
N ALA A 178 38.27 4.22 -28.03
CA ALA A 178 39.73 4.18 -28.03
C ALA A 178 40.30 5.40 -27.28
N GLY A 179 41.24 5.15 -26.34
CA GLY A 179 41.93 6.20 -25.58
C GLY A 179 41.11 6.83 -24.44
N PHE A 180 39.87 6.39 -24.20
CA PHE A 180 39.01 6.96 -23.17
C PHE A 180 39.57 6.84 -21.76
N THR A 181 40.19 5.72 -21.38
CA THR A 181 40.82 5.56 -20.06
C THR A 181 41.86 6.63 -19.78
N ALA A 182 42.72 6.93 -20.75
CA ALA A 182 43.72 7.98 -20.61
C ALA A 182 43.05 9.36 -20.54
N TRP A 183 42.13 9.63 -21.47
CA TRP A 183 41.41 10.91 -21.53
C TRP A 183 40.61 11.20 -20.23
N SER A 184 39.89 10.22 -19.71
CA SER A 184 39.07 10.38 -18.49
C SER A 184 39.92 10.53 -17.23
N SER A 185 41.12 9.94 -17.17
CA SER A 185 42.02 10.05 -16.01
C SER A 185 42.50 11.47 -15.71
N ALA A 186 42.49 12.34 -16.73
CA ALA A 186 42.97 13.73 -16.64
C ALA A 186 41.82 14.76 -16.62
N ARG A 187 40.57 14.31 -16.48
CA ARG A 187 39.36 15.14 -16.63
C ARG A 187 38.50 15.10 -15.39
N GLU A 188 37.76 16.18 -15.19
CA GLU A 188 36.76 16.23 -14.13
C GLU A 188 35.64 15.22 -14.41
N PRO A 189 35.10 14.52 -13.39
CA PRO A 189 34.04 13.53 -13.57
C PRO A 189 32.81 14.07 -14.32
N THR A 190 32.50 15.35 -14.15
CA THR A 190 31.42 16.03 -14.85
C THR A 190 31.65 16.10 -16.36
N GLN A 191 32.88 16.35 -16.80
CA GLN A 191 33.25 16.40 -18.22
C GLN A 191 33.16 15.01 -18.86
N VAL A 192 33.63 13.99 -18.13
CA VAL A 192 33.54 12.59 -18.57
C VAL A 192 32.08 12.17 -18.74
N PHE A 193 31.24 12.53 -17.77
CA PHE A 193 29.81 12.25 -17.82
C PHE A 193 29.12 12.93 -19.01
N ILE A 194 29.43 14.21 -19.28
CA ILE A 194 28.86 14.96 -20.41
C ILE A 194 29.21 14.30 -21.75
N LEU A 195 30.46 13.81 -21.92
CA LEU A 195 30.89 13.10 -23.12
C LEU A 195 30.06 11.82 -23.33
N LEU A 196 30.03 10.94 -22.32
CA LEU A 196 29.35 9.65 -22.39
C LEU A 196 27.83 9.82 -22.58
N GLU A 197 27.20 10.73 -21.82
CA GLU A 197 25.77 11.01 -21.94
C GLU A 197 25.43 11.48 -23.36
N THR A 198 26.21 12.41 -23.92
CA THR A 198 25.97 12.94 -25.26
C THR A 198 26.16 11.88 -26.34
N LEU A 199 27.21 11.07 -26.23
CA LEU A 199 27.53 10.02 -27.21
C LEU A 199 26.50 8.89 -27.17
N TYR A 200 26.22 8.34 -25.98
CA TYR A 200 25.30 7.22 -25.83
C TYR A 200 23.85 7.62 -26.09
N ARG A 201 23.44 8.84 -25.77
CA ARG A 201 22.14 9.34 -26.18
C ARG A 201 21.99 9.32 -27.71
N ALA A 202 23.03 9.73 -28.43
CA ALA A 202 23.01 9.70 -29.88
C ALA A 202 22.99 8.26 -30.45
N PHE A 203 23.73 7.33 -29.82
CA PHE A 203 23.67 5.92 -30.20
C PHE A 203 22.30 5.31 -29.92
N ASP A 204 21.68 5.62 -28.78
CA ASP A 204 20.34 5.16 -28.40
C ASP A 204 19.28 5.64 -29.40
N GLU A 205 19.40 6.87 -29.93
CA GLU A 205 18.53 7.37 -30.99
C GLU A 205 18.68 6.58 -32.31
N ILE A 206 19.91 6.22 -32.68
CA ILE A 206 20.18 5.40 -33.88
C ILE A 206 19.67 3.96 -33.65
N ALA A 207 19.87 3.41 -32.45
CA ALA A 207 19.44 2.07 -32.09
C ALA A 207 17.92 1.92 -32.20
N LYS A 208 17.17 2.90 -31.67
CA LYS A 208 15.70 2.97 -31.80
C LYS A 208 15.25 3.00 -33.26
N LYS A 209 15.89 3.84 -34.10
CA LYS A 209 15.55 3.95 -35.53
C LYS A 209 15.79 2.65 -36.30
N ARG A 210 16.80 1.88 -35.92
CA ARG A 210 17.22 0.64 -36.62
C ARG A 210 16.65 -0.64 -36.00
N ARG A 211 15.86 -0.53 -34.92
CA ARG A 211 15.36 -1.66 -34.12
C ARG A 211 16.52 -2.54 -33.64
N VAL A 212 17.53 -1.89 -33.07
CA VAL A 212 18.66 -2.51 -32.37
C VAL A 212 18.36 -2.40 -30.88
N PHE A 213 18.52 -3.50 -30.16
CA PHE A 213 18.31 -3.55 -28.72
C PHE A 213 19.60 -3.17 -28.01
N LYS A 214 19.56 -2.13 -27.17
CA LYS A 214 20.66 -1.81 -26.26
C LYS A 214 20.60 -2.78 -25.08
N VAL A 215 21.69 -3.50 -24.82
CA VAL A 215 21.77 -4.41 -23.66
C VAL A 215 22.17 -3.61 -22.43
N GLU A 216 23.39 -3.09 -22.45
CA GLU A 216 23.97 -2.36 -21.33
C GLU A 216 25.16 -1.52 -21.79
N THR A 217 25.72 -0.77 -20.86
CA THR A 217 26.98 -0.05 -21.02
C THR A 217 27.91 -0.48 -19.90
N VAL A 218 29.13 -0.90 -20.25
CA VAL A 218 30.15 -1.32 -19.30
C VAL A 218 31.30 -0.34 -19.41
N GLY A 219 31.30 0.69 -18.54
CA GLY A 219 32.26 1.79 -18.64
C GLY A 219 32.05 2.60 -19.93
N ASP A 220 33.08 2.62 -20.76
CA ASP A 220 33.16 3.21 -22.11
C ASP A 220 32.69 2.28 -23.24
N CYS A 221 32.44 1.01 -22.94
CA CYS A 221 31.92 0.04 -23.90
C CYS A 221 30.39 0.07 -23.98
N TYR A 222 29.87 0.21 -25.20
CA TYR A 222 28.45 0.13 -25.54
C TYR A 222 28.10 -1.25 -26.12
N VAL A 223 27.15 -1.94 -25.50
CA VAL A 223 26.73 -3.29 -25.90
C VAL A 223 25.34 -3.26 -26.53
N ALA A 224 25.25 -3.74 -27.76
CA ALA A 224 24.01 -3.76 -28.53
C ALA A 224 23.78 -5.09 -29.23
N VAL A 225 22.51 -5.46 -29.42
CA VAL A 225 22.11 -6.73 -30.00
C VAL A 225 21.00 -6.52 -31.04
N THR A 226 21.03 -7.34 -32.08
CA THR A 226 19.98 -7.46 -33.09
C THR A 226 19.54 -8.91 -33.22
N GLY A 227 18.24 -9.13 -33.45
CA GLY A 227 17.65 -10.48 -33.40
C GLY A 227 17.04 -10.82 -32.05
N LEU A 228 17.08 -9.89 -31.08
CA LEU A 228 16.43 -9.98 -29.77
C LEU A 228 15.68 -8.67 -29.44
N PRO A 229 14.57 -8.73 -28.68
CA PRO A 229 13.83 -9.95 -28.33
C PRO A 229 13.12 -10.58 -29.53
N ASP A 230 12.87 -9.79 -30.58
CA ASP A 230 12.19 -10.23 -31.80
C ASP A 230 13.20 -10.72 -32.84
N PRO A 231 13.12 -12.00 -33.28
CA PRO A 231 13.96 -12.54 -34.33
C PRO A 231 13.79 -11.76 -35.63
N ARG A 232 14.91 -11.44 -36.28
CA ARG A 232 14.91 -10.76 -37.58
C ARG A 232 15.91 -11.42 -38.52
N LYS A 233 15.56 -11.59 -39.79
CA LYS A 233 16.43 -12.24 -40.79
C LYS A 233 17.62 -11.38 -41.20
N ASP A 234 17.49 -10.06 -41.11
CA ASP A 234 18.50 -9.07 -41.51
C ASP A 234 19.33 -8.56 -40.31
N HIS A 235 19.44 -9.35 -39.23
CA HIS A 235 20.09 -8.94 -37.97
C HIS A 235 21.52 -8.41 -38.20
N ALA A 236 22.34 -9.15 -38.95
CA ALA A 236 23.71 -8.75 -39.27
C ALA A 236 23.77 -7.45 -40.09
N VAL A 237 22.94 -7.32 -41.13
CA VAL A 237 22.89 -6.12 -41.99
C VAL A 237 22.44 -4.90 -41.19
N ALA A 238 21.46 -5.06 -40.32
CA ALA A 238 20.98 -4.01 -39.44
C ALA A 238 22.07 -3.55 -38.47
N MET A 239 22.82 -4.50 -37.89
CA MET A 239 23.93 -4.19 -37.00
C MET A 239 25.07 -3.46 -37.73
N CYS A 240 25.46 -3.90 -38.92
CA CYS A 240 26.49 -3.21 -39.71
C CYS A 240 26.07 -1.77 -40.04
N ARG A 241 24.80 -1.56 -40.40
CA ARG A 241 24.27 -0.21 -40.67
C ARG A 241 24.17 0.63 -39.40
N PHE A 242 23.91 0.03 -38.24
CA PHE A 242 23.95 0.69 -36.94
C PHE A 242 25.37 1.13 -36.60
N ALA A 243 26.34 0.21 -36.64
CA ALA A 243 27.75 0.50 -36.36
C ALA A 243 28.28 1.64 -37.24
N ARG A 244 27.98 1.61 -38.55
CA ARG A 244 28.38 2.67 -39.48
C ARG A 244 27.80 4.03 -39.10
N ASP A 245 26.51 4.09 -38.77
CA ASP A 245 25.86 5.35 -38.38
C ASP A 245 26.41 5.87 -37.04
N CYS A 246 26.69 4.97 -36.09
CA CYS A 246 27.34 5.31 -34.81
C CYS A 246 28.73 5.92 -35.05
N MET A 247 29.55 5.33 -35.92
CA MET A 247 30.86 5.88 -36.29
C MET A 247 30.75 7.30 -36.86
N TYR A 248 29.85 7.52 -37.82
CA TYR A 248 29.63 8.87 -38.37
C TYR A 248 29.18 9.88 -37.31
N LYS A 249 28.30 9.43 -36.41
CA LYS A 249 27.77 10.29 -35.35
C LYS A 249 28.84 10.60 -34.31
N MET A 250 29.65 9.62 -33.93
CA MET A 250 30.78 9.75 -33.01
C MET A 250 31.77 10.79 -33.51
N HIS A 251 32.27 10.64 -34.74
CA HIS A 251 33.19 11.62 -35.34
C HIS A 251 32.60 13.04 -35.42
N SER A 252 31.29 13.18 -35.65
CA SER A 252 30.65 14.50 -35.61
C SER A 252 30.51 15.06 -34.19
N LEU A 253 30.34 14.22 -33.17
CA LEU A 253 30.09 14.65 -31.79
C LEU A 253 31.39 14.94 -31.06
N THR A 254 32.42 14.11 -31.20
CA THR A 254 33.75 14.33 -30.58
C THR A 254 34.31 15.69 -30.98
N ARG A 255 34.24 16.04 -32.26
CA ARG A 255 34.65 17.37 -32.77
C ARG A 255 33.81 18.53 -32.23
N LYS A 256 32.51 18.33 -32.03
CA LYS A 256 31.65 19.37 -31.42
C LYS A 256 31.94 19.54 -29.94
N LEU A 257 32.18 18.42 -29.26
CA LEU A 257 32.48 18.39 -27.84
C LEU A 257 33.88 18.90 -27.53
N GLU A 258 34.83 18.84 -28.46
CA GLU A 258 36.16 19.46 -28.32
C GLU A 258 36.08 20.95 -27.94
N VAL A 259 35.11 21.69 -28.46
CA VAL A 259 34.92 23.12 -28.12
C VAL A 259 34.53 23.31 -26.65
N THR A 260 33.83 22.34 -26.07
CA THR A 260 33.27 22.44 -24.69
C THR A 260 34.15 21.72 -23.67
N LEU A 261 34.67 20.55 -24.05
CA LEU A 261 35.46 19.67 -23.20
C LEU A 261 36.96 19.91 -23.39
N GLY A 262 37.40 20.63 -24.42
CA GLY A 262 38.80 20.98 -24.65
C GLY A 262 39.51 20.06 -25.65
N PRO A 263 40.80 20.37 -25.95
CA PRO A 263 41.62 19.60 -26.88
C PRO A 263 41.75 18.14 -26.41
N ASP A 264 42.13 17.23 -27.31
CA ASP A 264 42.20 15.76 -27.10
C ASP A 264 40.85 15.02 -27.15
N THR A 265 39.72 15.73 -27.08
CA THR A 265 38.39 15.09 -27.19
C THR A 265 38.09 14.61 -28.62
N ALA A 266 38.64 15.28 -29.64
CA ALA A 266 38.49 14.87 -31.03
C ALA A 266 39.28 13.60 -31.38
N ASP A 267 40.37 13.32 -30.65
CA ASP A 267 41.23 12.16 -30.88
C ASP A 267 40.60 10.84 -30.41
N LEU A 268 39.44 10.90 -29.76
CA LEU A 268 38.66 9.75 -29.33
C LEU A 268 37.84 9.09 -30.46
N SER A 269 37.74 9.72 -31.65
CA SER A 269 36.89 9.21 -32.76
C SER A 269 37.58 8.27 -33.73
#